data_AF-A0A3D0P0Y5-F1
#
_entry.id   AF-A0A3D0P0Y5-F1
#
_cell.length_a   1.000
_cell.length_b   1.000
_cell.length_c   1.000
_cell.angle_alpha   90.00
_cell.angle_beta   90.00
_cell.angle_gamma   90.00
#
_symmetry.space_group_name_H-M   'P 1'
#
loop_
_entity.id
_entity.type
_entity.pdbx_description
1 polymer ?
#
loop_
_entity_poly.entity_id
_entity_poly.type
_entity_poly.pdbx_seq_one_letter_code
_entity_poly.pdbx_strand_id
1 'polypeptide(L)' 'MVEIIKSDTFDRWLSNLRDSRAKARIEMRIRRLGLGNPGDVKPIGEGLSERRIDYGPGYPVY' A
#
# COMPACT_ATOMS: atom_id res chain seq x y z
N MET A 1 -13.97 -7.49 -7.52
CA MET A 1 -12.68 -7.13 -8.14
C MET A 1 -12.68 -5.62 -8.26
N VAL A 2 -11.67 -4.96 -7.70
CA VAL A 2 -11.59 -3.49 -7.65
C VAL A 2 -10.44 -3.06 -8.54
N GLU A 3 -10.66 -2.03 -9.34
CA GLU A 3 -9.59 -1.42 -10.13
C GLU A 3 -8.65 -0.65 -9.20
N ILE A 4 -7.34 -0.91 -9.32
CA ILE A 4 -6.32 -0.21 -8.55
C ILE A 4 -5.60 0.75 -9.49
N ILE A 5 -5.76 2.03 -9.22
CA ILE A 5 -5.03 3.10 -9.89
C ILE A 5 -3.88 3.52 -8.97
N LYS A 6 -2.65 3.48 -9.47
CA LYS A 6 -1.46 3.97 -8.76
C LYS A 6 -1.01 5.28 -9.39
N SER A 7 -0.57 6.23 -8.57
CA SER A 7 0.03 7.45 -9.07
C SER A 7 1.50 7.21 -9.46
N ASP A 8 2.01 8.01 -10.41
CA ASP A 8 3.43 7.97 -10.79
C ASP A 8 4.35 8.25 -9.60
N THR A 9 3.91 9.10 -8.67
CA THR A 9 4.63 9.41 -7.43
C THR A 9 4.77 8.17 -6.56
N PHE A 10 3.68 7.41 -6.40
CA PHE A 10 3.70 6.16 -5.64
C PHE A 10 4.63 5.13 -6.29
N ASP A 11 4.54 4.96 -7.61
CA ASP A 11 5.36 3.98 -8.32
C ASP A 11 6.85 4.31 -8.25
N ARG A 12 7.22 5.59 -8.37
CA ARG A 12 8.61 6.05 -8.20
C ARG A 12 9.11 5.88 -6.76
N TRP A 13 8.26 6.15 -5.77
CA TRP A 13 8.63 5.92 -4.37
C TRP A 13 8.88 4.42 -4.11
N LEU A 14 7.96 3.56 -4.57
CA LEU A 14 8.06 2.12 -4.39
C LEU A 14 9.26 1.52 -5.14
N SER A 15 9.61 2.05 -6.31
CA SER A 15 10.80 1.60 -7.06
C SER A 15 12.10 1.94 -6.35
N ASN A 16 12.15 3.07 -5.63
CA ASN A 16 13.34 3.57 -4.93
C ASN A 16 13.45 3.04 -3.48
N LEU A 17 12.46 2.29 -2.99
CA LEU A 17 12.50 1.69 -1.66
C LEU A 17 13.61 0.64 -1.57
N ARG A 18 14.64 0.91 -0.77
CA ARG A 18 15.80 0.01 -0.58
C ARG A 18 15.45 -1.30 0.11
N ASP A 19 14.40 -1.31 0.94
CA ASP A 19 13.93 -2.51 1.61
C ASP A 19 13.08 -3.37 0.65
N SER A 20 13.73 -4.34 0.03
CA SER A 20 13.10 -5.28 -0.91
C SER A 20 11.99 -6.12 -0.26
N ARG A 21 12.09 -6.41 1.03
CA ARG A 21 11.08 -7.16 1.78
C ARG A 21 9.87 -6.30 2.12
N ALA A 22 10.05 -5.00 2.36
CA ALA A 22 8.95 -4.06 2.49
C ALA A 22 8.24 -3.87 1.14
N LYS A 23 9.01 -3.70 0.04
CA LYS A 23 8.48 -3.59 -1.32
C LYS A 23 7.59 -4.76 -1.70
N ALA A 24 8.06 -5.99 -1.51
CA ALA A 24 7.29 -7.20 -1.81
C ALA A 24 5.99 -7.28 -0.99
N ARG A 25 6.02 -6.87 0.28
CA ARG A 25 4.82 -6.82 1.14
C ARG A 25 3.81 -5.78 0.65
N ILE A 26 4.27 -4.58 0.28
CA ILE A 26 3.43 -3.52 -0.29
C ILE A 26 2.73 -4.05 -1.55
N GLU A 27 3.47 -4.62 -2.50
CA GLU A 27 2.91 -5.14 -3.75
C GLU A 27 1.89 -6.27 -3.51
N MET A 28 2.21 -7.23 -2.64
CA MET A 28 1.29 -8.30 -2.27
C MET A 28 -0.01 -7.75 -1.67
N ARG A 29 0.09 -6.67 -0.91
CA ARG A 29 -1.05 -6.05 -0.25
C ARG A 29 -1.93 -5.28 -1.23
N ILE A 30 -1.33 -4.57 -2.19
CA ILE A 30 -2.03 -3.92 -3.31
C ILE A 30 -2.78 -4.95 -4.15
N ARG A 31 -2.16 -6.09 -4.45
CA ARG A 31 -2.84 -7.19 -5.16
C ARG A 31 -4.05 -7.71 -4.38
N ARG A 32 -3.93 -7.87 -3.05
CA ARG A 32 -5.06 -8.28 -2.19
C ARG A 32 -6.18 -7.24 -2.17
N LEU A 33 -5.87 -5.94 -2.23
CA LEU A 33 -6.88 -4.88 -2.35
C LEU A 33 -7.69 -5.02 -3.65
N GLY A 34 -7.03 -5.23 -4.79
CA GLY A 34 -7.72 -5.47 -6.07
C GLY A 34 -8.62 -6.71 -6.06
N LEU A 35 -8.27 -7.70 -5.24
CA LEU A 35 -9.09 -8.90 -5.00
C LEU A 35 -10.23 -8.69 -4.00
N GLY A 36 -10.43 -7.48 -3.48
CA GLY A 36 -11.49 -7.19 -2.50
C GLY A 36 -11.15 -7.59 -1.07
N ASN A 37 -9.86 -7.78 -0.74
CA ASN A 37 -9.38 -8.14 0.59
C ASN A 37 -8.55 -7.00 1.23
N PRO A 38 -9.23 -5.93 1.70
CA PRO A 38 -8.58 -4.73 2.20
C PRO A 38 -7.96 -4.88 3.58
N GLY A 39 -8.18 -5.96 4.34
CA GLY A 39 -7.56 -6.15 5.67
C GLY A 39 -7.76 -4.96 6.62
N ASP A 40 -6.79 -4.69 7.49
CA ASP A 40 -6.81 -3.49 8.36
C ASP A 40 -6.49 -2.24 7.53
N VAL A 41 -7.51 -1.40 7.33
CA VAL A 41 -7.49 -0.12 6.61
C VAL A 41 -8.29 0.84 7.47
N LYS A 42 -7.71 1.99 7.80
CA LYS A 42 -8.36 3.00 8.63
C LYS A 42 -8.67 4.23 7.79
N PRO A 43 -9.94 4.68 7.73
CA PRO A 43 -10.25 5.93 7.07
C PRO A 43 -9.56 7.08 7.81
N ILE A 44 -8.89 7.95 7.08
CA ILE A 44 -8.26 9.16 7.63
C ILE A 44 -9.01 10.44 7.24
N GLY A 45 -10.12 10.31 6.50
CA GLY A 45 -10.96 11.42 6.05
C GLY A 45 -10.79 11.70 4.55
N GLU A 46 -11.67 12.51 3.98
CA GLU A 46 -11.57 13.00 2.58
C GLU A 46 -11.49 11.91 1.49
N GLY A 47 -12.02 10.71 1.76
CA GLY A 47 -11.92 9.55 0.86
C GLY A 47 -10.56 8.86 0.88
N LEU A 48 -9.63 9.31 1.74
CA LEU A 48 -8.34 8.68 1.98
C LEU A 48 -8.46 7.66 3.11
N SER A 49 -7.75 6.55 2.94
CA SER A 49 -7.60 5.55 4.00
C SER A 49 -6.14 5.22 4.17
N GLU A 50 -5.65 5.36 5.40
CA GLU A 50 -4.29 4.98 5.72
C GLU A 50 -4.21 3.48 5.98
N ARG A 51 -3.12 2.91 5.49
CA ARG A 51 -2.75 1.55 5.81
C ARG A 51 -1.33 1.46 6.35
N ARG A 52 -1.21 0.99 7.58
CA ARG A 52 0.09 0.64 8.16
C ARG A 52 0.49 -0.76 7.72
N ILE A 53 1.72 -0.90 7.23
CA ILE A 53 2.35 -2.20 7.03
C ILE A 53 3.18 -2.49 8.26
N ASP A 54 2.71 -3.42 9.10
CA ASP A 54 3.42 -3.89 10.29
C ASP A 54 4.63 -4.75 9.86
N TYR A 55 5.67 -4.08 9.39
CA TYR A 55 6.95 -4.67 9.02
C TYR A 55 8.06 -3.63 9.13
N GLY A 56 9.12 -3.96 9.87
CA GLY A 56 10.28 -3.07 10.03
C GLY A 56 9.90 -1.73 10.70
N PRO A 57 10.41 -0.58 10.22
CA PRO A 57 10.15 0.73 10.83
C PRO A 57 8.68 1.19 10.76
N GLY A 58 7.78 0.42 10.14
CA GLY A 58 6.38 0.80 9.94
C GLY A 58 6.27 1.79 8.79
N TYR A 59 5.96 1.30 7.59
CA TYR A 59 5.75 2.15 6.42
C TYR A 59 4.25 2.48 6.31
N PRO A 60 3.84 3.75 6.45
CA PRO A 60 2.48 4.17 6.13
C PRO A 60 2.32 4.21 4.60
N VAL A 61 1.22 3.66 4.11
CA VAL A 61 0.81 3.71 2.70
C VAL A 61 -0.55 4.40 2.64
N TYR A 62 -0.67 5.35 1.72
CA TYR A 62 -1.88 6.13 1.44
C TYR A 62 -2.42 5.77 0.05
#